data_AF-A0A7V8Y8C4-F1
#
_entry.id   AF-A0A7V8Y8C4-F1
#
_cell.length_a   1.000
_cell.length_b   1.000
_cell.length_c   1.000
_cell.angle_alpha   90.00
_cell.angle_beta   90.00
_cell.angle_gamma   90.00
#
_symmetry.space_group_name_H-M   'P 1'
#
loop_
_entity.id
_entity.type
_entity.pdbx_description
1 polymer ?
#
loop_
_entity_poly.entity_id
_entity_poly.type
_entity_poly.pdbx_seq_one_letter_code
_entity_poly.pdbx_strand_id
1 'polypeptide(L)'
;MASYYLTSPNVFNQKFAALDHRAQLVYLYITSCRHRNSEGLFFLPMPYVANDLGMSTEDVEAARQHLETEAFIAYDDGSEVILDRKALEFYQPVGQKQLLGAVRALQGVPKSPLKAELLKLAFHNAPDLADAIVEKCGELAGQVFPKGYPGSSQTADTPSQTEEATT
;
A
#
# COMPACT_ATOMS: atom_id res chain seq x y z
N MET A 1 18.15 22.93 2.31
CA MET A 1 16.75 23.35 2.57
C MET A 1 16.11 22.21 3.34
N ALA A 2 15.47 22.47 4.48
CA ALA A 2 14.73 21.42 5.19
C ALA A 2 13.51 21.02 4.35
N SER A 3 13.34 19.73 4.09
CA SER A 3 12.14 19.19 3.46
C SER A 3 11.18 18.78 4.56
N TYR A 4 9.96 19.33 4.55
CA TYR A 4 8.92 18.97 5.50
C TYR A 4 7.93 18.01 4.82
N TYR A 5 7.62 16.92 5.49
CA TYR A 5 6.59 15.97 5.06
C TYR A 5 5.33 16.24 5.87
N LEU A 6 4.18 16.27 5.18
CA LEU A 6 2.89 16.45 5.83
C LEU A 6 2.47 15.13 6.48
N THR A 7 2.31 15.16 7.79
CA THR A 7 1.59 14.13 8.55
C THR A 7 0.17 14.62 8.81
N SER A 8 -0.82 13.82 8.43
CA SER A 8 -2.23 14.12 8.66
C SER A 8 -2.51 14.28 10.15
N PRO A 9 -3.21 15.34 10.59
CA PRO A 9 -3.64 15.48 11.98
C PRO A 9 -4.49 14.30 12.47
N ASN A 10 -5.15 13.59 11.54
CA ASN A 10 -5.99 12.43 11.85
C ASN A 10 -5.18 11.20 12.34
N VAL A 11 -3.84 11.23 12.20
CA VAL A 11 -2.95 10.28 12.84
C VAL A 11 -3.11 10.33 14.36
N PHE A 12 -3.27 11.53 14.94
CA PHE A 12 -3.37 11.74 16.39
C PHE A 12 -4.78 11.48 16.92
N ASN A 13 -5.28 10.26 16.73
CA ASN A 13 -6.56 9.79 17.24
C ASN A 13 -6.41 8.91 18.50
N GLN A 14 -7.53 8.47 19.08
CA GLN A 14 -7.53 7.64 20.30
C GLN A 14 -6.77 6.31 20.14
N LYS A 15 -6.78 5.69 18.95
CA LYS A 15 -6.01 4.45 18.70
C LYS A 15 -4.52 4.73 18.76
N PHE A 16 -4.06 5.82 18.14
CA PHE A 16 -2.66 6.22 18.20
C PHE A 16 -2.23 6.58 19.62
N ALA A 17 -3.09 7.27 20.36
CA ALA A 17 -2.83 7.62 21.76
C ALA A 17 -2.70 6.40 22.68
N ALA A 18 -3.31 5.26 22.32
CA ALA A 18 -3.23 4.01 23.08
C ALA A 18 -1.94 3.21 22.83
N LEU A 19 -1.21 3.50 21.73
CA LEU A 19 0.08 2.90 21.45
C LEU A 19 1.12 3.31 22.50
N ASP A 20 2.12 2.46 22.72
CA ASP A 20 3.28 2.86 23.52
C ASP A 20 4.11 3.92 22.77
N HIS A 21 4.92 4.69 23.50
CA HIS A 21 5.66 5.81 22.91
C HIS A 21 6.66 5.41 21.82
N ARG A 22 7.22 4.19 21.85
CA ARG A 22 8.14 3.72 20.81
C ARG A 22 7.35 3.38 19.54
N ALA A 23 6.22 2.69 19.66
CA ALA A 23 5.31 2.44 18.55
C ALA A 23 4.79 3.76 17.93
N GLN A 24 4.43 4.75 18.77
CA GLN A 24 4.06 6.08 18.30
C GLN A 24 5.18 6.73 17.47
N LEU A 25 6.42 6.72 17.97
CA LEU A 25 7.56 7.31 17.29
C LEU A 25 7.88 6.61 15.97
N VAL A 26 7.86 5.27 15.96
CA VAL A 26 8.09 4.46 14.75
C VAL A 26 6.99 4.72 13.71
N TYR A 27 5.72 4.80 14.12
CA TYR A 27 4.64 5.11 13.19
C TYR A 27 4.73 6.54 12.62
N LEU A 28 5.11 7.52 13.45
CA LEU A 28 5.37 8.88 12.96
C LEU A 28 6.53 8.90 11.97
N TYR A 29 7.59 8.11 12.19
CA TYR A 29 8.66 7.95 11.21
C TYR A 29 8.14 7.35 9.90
N ILE A 30 7.38 6.26 9.94
CA ILE A 30 6.80 5.61 8.75
C ILE A 30 5.97 6.61 7.92
N THR A 31 5.16 7.44 8.59
CA THR A 31 4.31 8.44 7.92
C THR A 31 5.03 9.72 7.45
N SER A 32 6.32 9.89 7.78
CA SER A 32 7.08 11.11 7.47
C SER A 32 8.46 10.88 6.83
N CYS A 33 8.92 9.63 6.72
CA CYS A 33 10.24 9.31 6.19
C CYS A 33 10.36 9.60 4.67
N ARG A 34 11.60 9.72 4.16
CA ARG A 34 11.82 9.99 2.73
C ARG A 34 11.37 8.87 1.80
N HIS A 35 11.20 7.66 2.33
CA HIS A 35 10.80 6.48 1.58
C HIS A 35 9.28 6.42 1.33
N ARG A 36 8.48 7.16 2.11
CA ARG A 36 7.03 7.04 2.02
C ARG A 36 6.48 7.57 0.70
N ASN A 37 5.38 6.96 0.27
CA ASN A 37 4.54 7.42 -0.83
C ASN A 37 3.10 7.68 -0.35
N SER A 38 2.20 8.05 -1.25
CA SER A 38 0.78 8.29 -0.94
C SER A 38 0.03 6.99 -0.65
N GLU A 39 0.47 5.89 -1.27
CA GLU A 39 -0.23 4.61 -1.26
C GLU A 39 0.03 3.82 0.03
N GLY A 40 1.12 4.13 0.72
CA GLY A 40 1.51 3.50 1.99
C GLY A 40 2.34 2.23 1.82
N LEU A 41 2.56 1.74 0.60
CA LEU A 41 3.35 0.55 0.33
C LEU A 41 4.73 0.90 -0.22
N PHE A 42 5.80 0.60 0.52
CA PHE A 42 7.16 0.94 0.11
C PHE A 42 8.22 0.07 0.80
N PHE A 43 9.43 0.08 0.26
CA PHE A 43 10.59 -0.60 0.85
C PHE A 43 11.09 0.17 2.07
N LEU A 44 11.17 -0.49 3.22
CA LEU A 44 11.66 0.07 4.47
C LEU A 44 12.31 -1.02 5.36
N PRO A 45 13.64 -1.19 5.28
CA PRO A 45 14.37 -2.02 6.23
C PRO A 45 14.26 -1.47 7.66
N MET A 46 13.87 -2.31 8.61
CA MET A 46 13.83 -1.93 10.03
C MET A 46 15.18 -1.42 10.57
N PRO A 47 16.36 -1.90 10.12
CA PRO A 47 17.63 -1.31 10.50
C PRO A 47 17.79 0.17 10.13
N TYR A 48 17.15 0.66 9.06
CA TYR A 48 17.17 2.08 8.72
C TYR A 48 16.36 2.90 9.72
N VAL A 49 15.20 2.38 10.13
CA VAL A 49 14.36 3.00 11.17
C VAL A 49 15.14 3.07 12.49
N ALA A 50 15.80 1.98 12.89
CA ALA A 50 16.62 1.93 14.10
C ALA A 50 17.76 2.95 14.08
N ASN A 51 18.49 3.02 12.97
CA ASN A 51 19.58 3.97 12.79
C ASN A 51 19.08 5.42 12.84
N ASP A 52 18.01 5.74 12.12
CA ASP A 52 17.49 7.11 12.01
C ASP A 52 16.86 7.61 13.33
N LEU A 53 16.24 6.71 14.09
CA LEU A 53 15.64 7.04 15.39
C LEU A 53 16.64 6.92 16.56
N GLY A 54 17.85 6.41 16.32
CA GLY A 54 18.82 6.14 17.39
C GLY A 54 18.33 5.08 18.39
N MET A 55 17.54 4.13 17.92
CA MET A 55 16.95 3.04 18.71
C MET A 55 17.70 1.73 18.46
N SER A 56 17.60 0.77 19.38
CA SER A 56 18.09 -0.58 19.10
C SER A 56 17.17 -1.29 18.10
N THR A 57 17.71 -2.27 17.40
CA THR A 57 16.95 -3.13 16.48
C THR A 57 15.81 -3.85 17.20
N GLU A 58 16.03 -4.27 18.44
CA GLU A 58 15.03 -4.97 19.27
C GLU A 58 13.87 -4.03 19.65
N ASP A 59 14.18 -2.77 19.99
CA ASP A 59 13.17 -1.77 20.33
C ASP A 59 12.29 -1.41 19.13
N VAL A 60 12.89 -1.26 17.94
CA VAL A 60 12.14 -1.01 16.69
C VAL A 60 11.30 -2.22 16.31
N GLU A 61 11.84 -3.43 16.46
CA GLU A 61 11.13 -4.65 16.15
C GLU A 61 9.92 -4.87 17.08
N ALA A 62 10.08 -4.61 18.38
CA ALA A 62 8.95 -4.63 19.33
C ALA A 62 7.89 -3.59 18.97
N ALA A 63 8.30 -2.37 18.59
CA ALA A 63 7.39 -1.34 18.14
C ALA A 63 6.66 -1.72 16.84
N ARG A 64 7.36 -2.31 15.86
CA ARG A 64 6.77 -2.84 14.63
C ARG A 64 5.70 -3.90 14.92
N GLN A 65 6.03 -4.90 15.75
CA GLN A 65 5.09 -5.96 16.12
C GLN A 65 3.85 -5.42 16.83
N HIS A 66 4.02 -4.41 17.69
CA HIS A 66 2.88 -3.75 18.32
C HIS A 66 2.01 -3.01 17.30
N LEU A 67 2.61 -2.26 16.37
CA LEU A 67 1.87 -1.58 15.30
C LEU A 67 1.11 -2.55 14.38
N GLU A 68 1.67 -3.74 14.10
CA GLU A 68 0.98 -4.79 13.35
C GLU A 68 -0.19 -5.39 14.10
N THR A 69 0.00 -5.66 15.40
CA THR A 69 -1.05 -6.16 16.30
C THR A 69 -2.23 -5.20 16.35
N GLU A 70 -1.95 -3.89 16.40
CA GLU A 70 -2.96 -2.82 16.40
C GLU A 70 -3.44 -2.44 14.98
N ALA A 71 -3.01 -3.18 13.96
CA ALA A 71 -3.38 -3.02 12.56
C ALA A 71 -3.10 -1.63 11.96
N PHE A 72 -2.09 -0.92 12.47
CA PHE A 72 -1.58 0.31 11.85
C PHE A 72 -0.78 0.01 10.58
N ILE A 73 0.00 -1.06 10.61
CA ILE A 73 0.86 -1.47 9.50
C ILE A 73 0.75 -2.97 9.21
N ALA A 74 1.34 -3.39 8.11
CA ALA A 74 1.79 -4.75 7.87
C ALA A 74 3.21 -4.73 7.33
N TYR A 75 4.02 -5.72 7.67
CA TYR A 75 5.40 -5.84 7.20
C TYR A 75 5.67 -7.21 6.59
N ASP A 76 6.50 -7.23 5.56
CA ASP A 76 6.97 -8.44 4.91
C ASP A 76 8.49 -8.54 5.10
N ASP A 77 8.90 -9.35 6.07
CA ASP A 77 10.31 -9.57 6.40
C ASP A 77 11.13 -10.11 5.20
N GLY A 78 10.50 -10.83 4.26
CA GLY A 78 11.18 -11.42 3.12
C GLY A 78 11.59 -10.41 2.05
N SER A 79 10.87 -9.30 1.94
CA SER A 79 11.14 -8.25 0.95
C SER A 79 11.42 -6.88 1.57
N GLU A 80 11.41 -6.80 2.90
CA GLU A 80 11.55 -5.57 3.70
C GLU A 80 10.57 -4.48 3.25
N VAL A 81 9.35 -4.89 2.89
CA VAL A 81 8.27 -4.00 2.44
C VAL A 81 7.32 -3.75 3.59
N ILE A 82 6.96 -2.49 3.78
CA ILE A 82 5.94 -2.06 4.74
C ILE A 82 4.69 -1.57 4.00
N LEU A 83 3.52 -1.83 4.58
CA LEU A 83 2.25 -1.26 4.22
C LEU A 83 1.70 -0.44 5.40
N ASP A 84 1.63 0.89 5.26
CA ASP A 84 0.82 1.75 6.11
C ASP A 84 -0.66 1.57 5.73
N ARG A 85 -1.42 0.88 6.59
CA ARG A 85 -2.83 0.55 6.34
C ARG A 85 -3.73 1.78 6.33
N LYS A 86 -3.26 2.90 6.90
CA LYS A 86 -4.02 4.15 7.01
C LYS A 86 -3.64 5.17 5.96
N ALA A 87 -2.60 4.94 5.17
CA ALA A 87 -2.11 5.92 4.18
C ALA A 87 -3.22 6.38 3.22
N LEU A 88 -4.02 5.45 2.70
CA LEU A 88 -5.12 5.75 1.79
C LEU A 88 -6.34 6.41 2.48
N GLU A 89 -6.41 6.43 3.80
CA GLU A 89 -7.41 7.26 4.50
C GLU A 89 -7.02 8.75 4.45
N PHE A 90 -5.72 9.05 4.30
CA PHE A 90 -5.18 10.40 4.49
C PHE A 90 -4.60 11.04 3.23
N TYR A 91 -4.00 10.25 2.35
CA TYR A 91 -3.13 10.76 1.27
C TYR A 91 -3.50 10.20 -0.10
N GLN A 92 -4.79 10.00 -0.36
CA GLN A 92 -5.27 9.43 -1.62
C GLN A 92 -4.70 10.19 -2.82
N PRO A 93 -4.13 9.49 -3.82
CA PRO A 93 -3.72 10.13 -5.06
C PRO A 93 -4.97 10.55 -5.85
N VAL A 94 -5.14 11.86 -6.06
CA VAL A 94 -6.30 12.41 -6.78
C VAL A 94 -5.86 12.97 -8.14
N GLY A 95 -6.56 12.53 -9.18
CA GLY A 95 -6.34 12.96 -10.56
C GLY A 95 -5.24 12.19 -11.28
N GLN A 96 -5.30 12.23 -12.63
CA GLN A 96 -4.53 11.33 -13.50
C GLN A 96 -3.01 11.35 -13.26
N LYS A 97 -2.41 12.53 -13.01
CA LYS A 97 -0.96 12.64 -12.78
C LYS A 97 -0.53 11.95 -11.49
N GLN A 98 -1.30 12.10 -10.42
CA GLN A 98 -1.00 11.48 -9.13
C GLN A 98 -1.22 9.97 -9.21
N LEU A 99 -2.31 9.51 -9.82
CA LEU A 99 -2.59 8.10 -10.06
C LEU A 99 -1.48 7.42 -10.87
N LEU A 100 -0.98 8.06 -11.93
CA LEU A 100 0.13 7.53 -12.71
C LEU A 100 1.44 7.47 -11.90
N GLY A 101 1.70 8.48 -11.05
CA GLY A 101 2.84 8.49 -10.13
C GLY A 101 2.75 7.36 -9.10
N ALA A 102 1.57 7.16 -8.52
CA ALA A 102 1.24 6.10 -7.58
C ALA A 102 1.54 4.71 -8.18
N VAL A 103 0.97 4.42 -9.35
CA VAL A 103 1.18 3.14 -10.05
C VAL A 103 2.67 2.90 -10.32
N ARG A 104 3.41 3.92 -10.77
CA ARG A 104 4.87 3.80 -11.00
C ARG A 104 5.63 3.52 -9.71
N ALA A 105 5.27 4.17 -8.60
CA ALA A 105 5.88 3.91 -7.31
C ALA A 105 5.65 2.44 -6.90
N LEU A 106 4.42 1.93 -7.04
CA LEU A 106 4.07 0.55 -6.71
C LEU A 106 4.76 -0.50 -7.59
N GLN A 107 5.02 -0.19 -8.86
CA GLN A 107 5.82 -1.03 -9.75
C GLN A 107 7.28 -1.14 -9.29
N GLY A 108 7.82 -0.10 -8.66
CA GLY A 108 9.17 -0.09 -8.10
C GLY A 108 9.31 -0.81 -6.76
N VAL A 109 8.20 -1.11 -6.07
CA VAL A 109 8.21 -1.88 -4.82
C VAL A 109 8.58 -3.34 -5.12
N PRO A 110 9.46 -3.96 -4.31
CA PRO A 110 9.74 -5.40 -4.39
C PRO A 110 8.48 -6.28 -4.47
N LYS A 111 8.64 -7.52 -4.95
CA LYS A 111 7.55 -8.50 -4.92
C LYS A 111 7.24 -8.85 -3.46
N SER A 112 6.00 -8.61 -3.06
CA SER A 112 5.53 -8.80 -1.68
C SER A 112 4.05 -9.19 -1.69
N PRO A 113 3.59 -10.08 -0.80
CA PRO A 113 2.17 -10.39 -0.62
C PRO A 113 1.33 -9.17 -0.19
N LEU A 114 1.96 -8.15 0.40
CA LEU A 114 1.28 -6.92 0.84
C LEU A 114 0.66 -6.11 -0.30
N LYS A 115 1.07 -6.38 -1.55
CA LYS A 115 0.46 -5.79 -2.75
C LYS A 115 -1.03 -6.16 -2.89
N ALA A 116 -1.39 -7.40 -2.57
CA ALA A 116 -2.78 -7.84 -2.59
C ALA A 116 -3.59 -7.18 -1.46
N GLU A 117 -2.97 -6.94 -0.31
CA GLU A 117 -3.61 -6.23 0.81
C GLU A 117 -3.84 -4.75 0.48
N LEU A 118 -2.84 -4.08 -0.11
CA LEU A 118 -2.99 -2.72 -0.61
C LEU A 118 -4.16 -2.61 -1.59
N LEU A 119 -4.31 -3.55 -2.53
CA LEU A 119 -5.39 -3.52 -3.50
C LEU A 119 -6.77 -3.57 -2.82
N LYS A 120 -6.91 -4.38 -1.75
CA LYS A 120 -8.14 -4.42 -0.93
C LYS A 120 -8.41 -3.08 -0.25
N LEU A 121 -7.38 -2.45 0.32
CA LEU A 121 -7.51 -1.12 0.94
C LEU A 121 -7.86 -0.04 -0.09
N ALA A 122 -7.28 -0.12 -1.28
CA ALA A 122 -7.56 0.81 -2.38
C ALA A 122 -9.01 0.71 -2.84
N PHE A 123 -9.59 -0.50 -2.94
CA PHE A 123 -11.01 -0.64 -3.29
C PHE A 123 -11.95 0.07 -2.32
N HIS A 124 -11.61 0.12 -1.03
CA HIS A 124 -12.46 0.76 -0.03
C HIS A 124 -12.21 2.26 0.10
N ASN A 125 -10.95 2.69 0.01
CA ASN A 125 -10.57 4.05 0.34
C ASN A 125 -10.27 4.92 -0.89
N ALA A 126 -9.74 4.33 -1.97
CA ALA A 126 -9.32 5.06 -3.17
C ALA A 126 -9.66 4.27 -4.46
N PRO A 127 -10.96 4.18 -4.86
CA PRO A 127 -11.39 3.36 -5.99
C PRO A 127 -10.66 3.67 -7.30
N ASP A 128 -10.44 4.95 -7.61
CA ASP A 128 -9.70 5.38 -8.81
C ASP A 128 -8.26 4.81 -8.86
N LEU A 129 -7.61 4.69 -7.70
CA LEU A 129 -6.30 4.06 -7.60
C LEU A 129 -6.39 2.55 -7.81
N ALA A 130 -7.42 1.91 -7.26
CA ALA A 130 -7.63 0.48 -7.44
C ALA A 130 -7.82 0.12 -8.92
N ASP A 131 -8.66 0.88 -9.63
CA ASP A 131 -8.88 0.71 -11.07
C ASP A 131 -7.57 0.92 -11.86
N ALA A 132 -6.80 1.96 -11.53
CA ALA A 132 -5.51 2.22 -12.16
C ALA A 132 -4.48 1.11 -11.90
N ILE A 133 -4.48 0.50 -10.71
CA ILE A 133 -3.62 -0.65 -10.38
C ILE A 133 -4.03 -1.86 -11.22
N VAL A 134 -5.33 -2.17 -11.32
CA VAL A 134 -5.82 -3.31 -12.09
C VAL A 134 -5.48 -3.16 -13.57
N GLU A 135 -5.69 -1.97 -14.14
CA GLU A 135 -5.42 -1.68 -15.55
C GLU A 135 -3.93 -1.81 -15.90
N LYS A 136 -3.04 -1.28 -15.06
CA LYS A 136 -1.62 -1.11 -15.39
C LYS A 136 -0.67 -2.12 -14.74
N CYS A 137 -1.15 -2.84 -13.74
CA CYS A 137 -0.38 -3.81 -12.98
C CYS A 137 -1.14 -5.12 -12.83
N GLY A 138 -1.59 -5.71 -13.94
CA GLY A 138 -2.36 -6.96 -13.97
C GLY A 138 -1.75 -8.12 -13.15
N GLU A 139 -0.44 -8.13 -12.91
CA GLU A 139 0.24 -9.09 -12.02
C GLU A 139 -0.09 -8.89 -10.53
N LEU A 140 -0.31 -7.65 -10.07
CA LEU A 140 -0.74 -7.33 -8.69
C LEU A 140 -2.19 -7.78 -8.44
N ALA A 141 -2.99 -7.74 -9.50
CA ALA A 141 -4.38 -8.16 -9.56
C ALA A 141 -4.56 -9.69 -9.56
N GLY A 142 -3.56 -10.45 -10.02
CA GLY A 142 -3.60 -11.92 -10.09
C GLY A 142 -3.73 -12.66 -8.74
N GLN A 143 -3.64 -11.94 -7.61
CA GLN A 143 -3.87 -12.49 -6.28
C GLN A 143 -5.20 -11.97 -5.70
N VAL A 144 -6.25 -12.76 -5.91
CA VAL A 144 -7.56 -12.72 -5.22
C VAL A 144 -8.42 -11.48 -5.50
N PHE A 145 -9.14 -11.50 -6.61
CA PHE A 145 -10.36 -10.71 -6.74
C PHE A 145 -11.55 -11.43 -6.09
N PRO A 146 -12.31 -10.80 -5.18
CA PRO A 146 -13.57 -11.36 -4.71
C PRO A 146 -14.58 -11.44 -5.86
N LYS A 147 -15.36 -12.52 -5.90
CA LYS A 147 -16.44 -12.73 -6.87
C LYS A 147 -17.45 -11.57 -6.74
N GLY A 148 -17.61 -10.75 -7.79
CA GLY A 148 -18.56 -9.63 -7.82
C GLY A 148 -17.97 -8.23 -8.09
N TYR A 149 -16.71 -8.12 -8.49
CA TYR A 149 -16.08 -6.84 -8.82
C TYR A 149 -16.60 -6.23 -10.15
N PRO A 150 -17.03 -4.96 -10.21
CA PRO A 150 -17.56 -4.30 -11.41
C PRO A 150 -16.55 -4.14 -12.56
N GLY A 151 -15.24 -4.24 -12.31
CA GLY A 151 -14.19 -4.23 -13.33
C GLY A 151 -13.73 -5.63 -13.77
N SER A 152 -14.43 -6.70 -13.40
CA SER A 152 -14.25 -8.02 -14.02
C SER A 152 -14.89 -8.05 -15.41
N SER A 153 -14.43 -7.18 -16.30
CA SER A 153 -14.79 -7.28 -17.70
C SER A 153 -14.25 -8.59 -18.25
N GLN A 154 -15.19 -9.45 -18.62
CA GLN A 154 -15.02 -10.70 -19.34
C GLN A 154 -13.96 -10.53 -20.44
N THR A 155 -12.84 -11.23 -20.30
CA THR A 155 -11.94 -11.45 -21.44
C THR A 155 -12.37 -12.74 -22.13
N ALA A 156 -12.95 -12.52 -23.32
CA ALA A 156 -12.99 -13.40 -24.49
C ALA A 156 -13.69 -14.76 -24.37
N ASP A 157 -14.96 -14.79 -24.78
CA ASP A 157 -15.41 -15.77 -25.77
C ASP A 157 -15.61 -15.02 -27.10
N THR A 158 -14.61 -15.13 -27.98
CA THR A 158 -14.76 -14.84 -29.40
C THR A 158 -15.43 -16.07 -30.03
N PRO A 159 -16.65 -15.98 -30.60
CA PRO A 159 -17.17 -17.08 -31.40
C PRO A 159 -16.35 -17.16 -32.69
N SER A 160 -15.66 -18.28 -32.85
CA SER A 160 -15.07 -18.76 -34.10
C SER A 160 -16.08 -18.61 -35.24
N GLN A 161 -15.62 -18.02 -36.34
CA GLN A 161 -16.30 -18.09 -37.62
C GLN A 161 -16.49 -19.57 -37.99
N THR A 162 -17.71 -19.95 -38.36
CA THR A 162 -17.97 -21.15 -39.14
C THR A 162 -18.51 -20.69 -40.48
N GLU A 163 -17.73 -20.95 -41.53
CA GLU A 163 -18.18 -20.97 -42.91
C GLU A 163 -19.32 -22.00 -43.05
N GLU A 164 -20.50 -21.56 -43.47
CA GLU A 164 -21.46 -22.43 -44.16
C GLU A 164 -21.64 -21.91 -45.59
N ALA A 165 -20.95 -22.57 -46.51
CA ALA A 165 -21.38 -22.63 -47.90
C ALA A 165 -22.68 -23.43 -47.96
N THR A 166 -23.73 -22.88 -48.58
CA THR A 166 -24.73 -23.58 -49.42
C THR A 166 -25.80 -22.59 -49.89
N THR A 167 -25.76 -22.23 -51.18
CA THR A 167 -26.86 -22.20 -52.18
C THR A 167 -26.57 -21.13 -53.24
#